data_AF-G4TID8-F1
#
_entry.id   AF-G4TID8-F1
#
_cell.length_a   1.000
_cell.length_b   1.000
_cell.length_c   1.000
_cell.angle_alpha   90.00
_cell.angle_beta   90.00
_cell.angle_gamma   90.00
#
_symmetry.space_group_name_H-M   'P 1'
#
loop_
_entity.id
_entity.type
_entity.pdbx_description
1 polymer ?
#
loop_
_entity_poly.entity_id
_entity_poly.type
_entity_poly.pdbx_seq_one_letter_code
_entity_poly.pdbx_strand_id
1 'polypeptide(L)'
;IHSFELLKGEQVARVKIIKEDGSVDTIFVLAATGEPLGRAQPTGAYTADSSHLRADWSDFLQKMGQSNVWNHLRCANSEDYVQGISKAWLQRTRGSNTSAERQVAERYILASVVANSVSGRQMNHLEMAAMDAGRQMELSKRSKGLSLYLSEYVNAACLSKTPDSARHHHVEGVYIPTTFHPSIASVQTTHREYYVLRETGQQIGTEEEGVSETWQEILKCNANGTVKHE
;
A
#
# COMPACT_ATOMS: atom_id res chain seq x y z
N ILE A 1 -20.60 -4.83 2.11
CA ILE A 1 -19.87 -5.87 1.34
C ILE A 1 -20.75 -7.11 1.30
N HIS A 2 -20.93 -7.72 0.13
CA HIS A 2 -21.73 -8.93 -0.03
C HIS A 2 -20.88 -10.20 0.13
N SER A 3 -19.69 -10.21 -0.48
CA SER A 3 -18.74 -11.30 -0.29
C SER A 3 -17.30 -10.81 -0.41
N PHE A 4 -16.41 -11.50 0.31
CA PHE A 4 -14.96 -11.32 0.25
C PHE A 4 -14.32 -12.69 0.03
N GLU A 5 -13.52 -12.81 -1.02
CA GLU A 5 -12.91 -14.08 -1.40
C GLU A 5 -11.43 -13.86 -1.72
N LEU A 6 -10.55 -14.52 -0.99
CA LEU A 6 -9.12 -14.56 -1.31
C LEU A 6 -8.90 -15.42 -2.55
N LEU A 7 -8.22 -14.85 -3.55
CA LEU A 7 -7.81 -15.59 -4.74
C LEU A 7 -6.58 -16.44 -4.45
N LYS A 8 -6.24 -17.36 -5.36
CA LYS A 8 -5.11 -18.27 -5.23
C LYS A 8 -3.82 -17.51 -4.88
N GLY A 9 -3.13 -17.95 -3.83
CA GLY A 9 -1.92 -17.29 -3.34
C GLY A 9 -2.18 -16.08 -2.43
N GLU A 10 -3.44 -15.83 -2.03
CA GLU A 10 -3.90 -14.98 -0.91
C GLU A 10 -3.47 -13.51 -0.94
N GLN A 11 -2.89 -13.04 -2.04
CA GLN A 11 -2.40 -11.66 -2.18
C GLN A 11 -3.43 -10.71 -2.78
N VAL A 12 -4.44 -11.24 -3.47
CA VAL A 12 -5.52 -10.46 -4.09
C VAL A 12 -6.85 -11.04 -3.61
N ALA A 13 -7.78 -10.16 -3.28
CA ALA A 13 -9.15 -10.52 -2.95
C ALA A 13 -10.13 -10.02 -4.02
N ARG A 14 -11.17 -10.82 -4.25
CA ARG A 14 -12.36 -10.46 -4.99
C ARG A 14 -13.44 -10.03 -4.00
N VAL A 15 -13.91 -8.79 -4.14
CA VAL A 15 -14.93 -8.22 -3.28
C VAL A 15 -16.18 -7.92 -4.10
N LYS A 16 -17.31 -8.51 -3.69
CA LYS A 16 -18.61 -8.18 -4.26
C LYS A 16 -19.30 -7.14 -3.40
N ILE A 17 -19.78 -6.06 -4.02
CA ILE A 17 -20.43 -4.94 -3.35
C ILE A 17 -21.83 -4.81 -3.93
N ILE A 18 -22.85 -4.76 -3.06
CA ILE A 18 -24.21 -4.40 -3.46
C ILE A 18 -24.29 -2.87 -3.51
N LYS A 19 -24.68 -2.34 -4.66
CA LYS A 19 -24.94 -0.91 -4.86
C LYS A 19 -26.33 -0.54 -4.34
N GLU A 20 -26.58 0.76 -4.22
CA GLU A 20 -27.88 1.29 -3.78
C GLU A 20 -29.04 0.89 -4.70
N ASP A 21 -28.77 0.69 -6.00
CA ASP A 21 -29.73 0.21 -7.00
C ASP A 21 -29.99 -1.31 -6.93
N GLY A 22 -29.37 -2.01 -5.97
CA GLY A 22 -29.46 -3.46 -5.81
C GLY A 22 -28.56 -4.27 -6.74
N SER A 23 -27.85 -3.63 -7.68
CA SER A 23 -26.88 -4.31 -8.54
C SER A 23 -25.62 -4.71 -7.79
N VAL A 24 -24.92 -5.74 -8.28
CA VAL A 24 -23.67 -6.22 -7.66
C VAL A 24 -22.48 -5.77 -8.50
N ASP A 25 -21.60 -4.97 -7.90
CA ASP A 25 -20.27 -4.69 -8.44
C ASP A 25 -19.27 -5.74 -7.96
N THR A 26 -18.25 -5.99 -8.77
CA THR A 26 -17.12 -6.84 -8.37
C THR A 26 -15.83 -6.06 -8.54
N ILE A 27 -15.11 -5.85 -7.44
CA ILE A 27 -13.82 -5.19 -7.43
C ILE A 27 -12.73 -6.19 -7.02
N PHE A 28 -11.54 -6.00 -7.58
CA PHE A 28 -10.33 -6.68 -7.14
C PHE A 28 -9.55 -5.73 -6.24
N VAL A 29 -9.05 -6.23 -5.12
CA VAL A 29 -8.25 -5.46 -4.16
C VAL A 29 -7.00 -6.22 -3.78
N LEU A 30 -5.92 -5.51 -3.45
CA LEU A 30 -4.76 -6.12 -2.80
C LEU A 30 -5.17 -6.55 -1.39
N ALA A 31 -5.09 -7.84 -1.08
CA ALA A 31 -5.63 -8.39 0.17
C ALA A 31 -4.97 -7.80 1.41
N ALA A 32 -3.67 -7.47 1.32
CA ALA A 32 -2.89 -6.95 2.43
C ALA A 32 -3.26 -5.51 2.83
N THR A 33 -3.75 -4.70 1.90
CA THR A 33 -3.98 -3.25 2.12
C THR A 33 -5.43 -2.84 1.86
N GLY A 34 -6.21 -3.65 1.15
CA GLY A 34 -7.54 -3.29 0.66
C GLY A 34 -7.51 -2.32 -0.54
N GLU A 35 -6.34 -1.97 -1.06
CA GLU A 35 -6.22 -1.05 -2.19
C GLU A 35 -6.89 -1.66 -3.44
N PRO A 36 -7.78 -0.93 -4.13
CA PRO A 36 -8.38 -1.42 -5.35
C PRO A 36 -7.31 -1.69 -6.42
N LEU A 37 -7.55 -2.68 -7.27
CA LEU A 37 -6.71 -3.01 -8.44
C LEU A 37 -7.47 -2.77 -9.75
N GLY A 38 -8.79 -2.96 -9.74
CA GLY A 38 -9.66 -2.86 -10.91
C GLY A 38 -11.07 -3.37 -10.63
N ARG A 39 -11.95 -3.22 -11.62
CA ARG A 39 -13.34 -3.73 -11.58
C ARG A 39 -13.54 -4.82 -12.64
N ALA A 40 -14.32 -5.85 -12.32
CA ALA A 40 -14.81 -6.79 -13.32
C ALA A 40 -15.96 -6.12 -14.11
N GLN A 41 -16.08 -6.38 -15.42
CA GLN A 41 -17.28 -5.93 -16.13
C GLN A 41 -18.51 -6.78 -15.73
N PRO A 42 -19.73 -6.22 -15.84
CA PRO A 42 -20.97 -6.90 -15.47
C PRO A 42 -21.31 -8.13 -16.34
N THR A 43 -20.68 -8.28 -17.50
CA THR A 43 -21.00 -9.36 -18.44
C THR A 43 -20.32 -10.65 -18.00
N GLY A 44 -21.10 -11.59 -17.45
CA GLY A 44 -20.66 -12.82 -16.77
C GLY A 44 -19.88 -13.87 -17.59
N ALA A 45 -19.08 -13.47 -18.57
CA ALA A 45 -18.10 -14.31 -19.25
C ALA A 45 -16.68 -13.84 -18.90
N TYR A 46 -15.95 -14.63 -18.11
CA TYR A 46 -14.56 -14.38 -17.78
C TYR A 46 -13.67 -14.62 -19.02
N THR A 47 -13.42 -13.58 -19.80
CA THR A 47 -12.25 -13.51 -20.68
C THR A 47 -11.33 -12.40 -20.18
N ALA A 48 -10.02 -12.57 -20.32
CA ALA A 48 -9.01 -11.61 -19.86
C ALA A 48 -9.21 -10.17 -20.41
N ASP A 49 -10.00 -10.02 -21.48
CA ASP A 49 -10.38 -8.77 -22.14
C ASP A 49 -11.60 -8.04 -21.52
N SER A 50 -12.29 -8.63 -20.53
CA SER A 50 -13.56 -8.12 -19.97
C SER A 50 -13.44 -7.47 -18.59
N SER A 51 -12.23 -7.04 -18.19
CA SER A 51 -12.02 -6.35 -16.90
C SER A 51 -11.42 -4.98 -17.14
N HIS A 52 -11.85 -3.98 -16.36
CA HIS A 52 -11.15 -2.69 -16.26
C HIS A 52 -9.88 -2.83 -15.39
N LEU A 53 -9.23 -3.98 -15.49
CA LEU A 53 -7.99 -4.29 -14.82
C LEU A 53 -6.84 -3.94 -15.77
N ARG A 54 -5.79 -3.34 -15.24
CA ARG A 54 -4.56 -3.09 -16.02
C ARG A 54 -4.00 -4.44 -16.51
N ALA A 55 -3.47 -4.46 -17.74
CA ALA A 55 -3.07 -5.71 -18.40
C ALA A 55 -2.02 -6.51 -17.61
N ASP A 56 -1.09 -5.83 -16.95
CA ASP A 56 -0.08 -6.45 -16.10
C ASP A 56 -0.64 -7.07 -14.80
N TRP A 57 -1.67 -6.46 -14.21
CA TRP A 57 -2.43 -7.07 -13.12
C TRP A 57 -3.21 -8.28 -13.61
N SER A 58 -3.82 -8.22 -14.80
CA SER A 58 -4.49 -9.38 -15.41
C SER A 58 -3.52 -10.54 -15.63
N ASP A 59 -2.34 -10.25 -16.19
CA ASP A 59 -1.25 -11.22 -16.38
C ASP A 59 -0.74 -11.79 -15.05
N PHE A 60 -0.62 -10.96 -14.02
CA PHE A 60 -0.24 -11.39 -12.67
C PHE A 60 -1.30 -12.33 -12.08
N LEU A 61 -2.59 -11.98 -12.21
CA LEU A 61 -3.70 -12.80 -11.72
C LEU A 61 -3.73 -14.19 -12.40
N GLN A 62 -3.44 -14.27 -13.69
CA GLN A 62 -3.35 -15.55 -14.40
C GLN A 62 -2.20 -16.44 -13.91
N LYS A 63 -1.12 -15.83 -13.41
CA LYS A 63 0.09 -16.52 -12.89
C LYS A 63 0.07 -16.68 -11.37
N MET A 64 -1.06 -16.38 -10.71
CA MET A 64 -1.18 -16.47 -9.26
C MET A 64 -0.89 -17.88 -8.74
N GLY A 65 -0.07 -17.95 -7.69
CA GLY A 65 0.46 -19.19 -7.11
C GLY A 65 1.85 -19.59 -7.62
N GLN A 66 2.37 -18.91 -8.66
CA GLN A 66 3.77 -19.05 -9.12
C GLN A 66 4.60 -17.79 -8.87
N SER A 67 3.95 -16.67 -8.55
CA SER A 67 4.57 -15.37 -8.34
C SER A 67 4.04 -14.70 -7.08
N ASN A 68 4.87 -13.86 -6.47
CA ASN A 68 4.54 -13.07 -5.29
C ASN A 68 4.64 -11.58 -5.65
N VAL A 69 3.65 -10.78 -5.24
CA VAL A 69 3.56 -9.32 -5.40
C VAL A 69 4.82 -8.62 -4.93
N TRP A 70 5.43 -9.12 -3.85
CA TRP A 70 6.68 -8.63 -3.28
C TRP A 70 7.88 -8.77 -4.24
N ASN A 71 7.85 -9.72 -5.18
CA ASN A 71 8.91 -9.89 -6.19
C ASN A 71 8.88 -8.77 -7.25
N HIS A 72 7.76 -8.06 -7.35
CA HIS A 72 7.55 -6.95 -8.28
C HIS A 72 7.81 -5.59 -7.64
N LEU A 73 8.05 -5.56 -6.32
CA LEU A 73 8.44 -4.35 -5.58
C LEU A 73 9.86 -3.94 -5.94
N ARG A 74 10.03 -2.66 -6.21
CA ARG A 74 11.31 -1.98 -6.40
C ARG A 74 11.39 -0.83 -5.41
N CYS A 75 12.49 -0.78 -4.69
CA CYS A 75 12.85 0.31 -3.79
C CYS A 75 14.32 0.68 -4.07
N ALA A 76 14.70 1.94 -3.88
CA ALA A 76 16.12 2.25 -3.77
C ALA A 76 16.74 1.63 -2.53
N ASN A 77 18.07 1.68 -2.52
CA ASN A 77 18.92 1.28 -1.42
C ASN A 77 18.66 -0.18 -0.97
N SER A 78 18.87 -1.12 -1.88
CA SER A 78 18.84 -2.56 -1.55
C SER A 78 20.03 -3.00 -0.68
N GLU A 79 21.01 -2.11 -0.44
CA GLU A 79 22.15 -2.35 0.43
C GLU A 79 21.75 -2.33 1.90
N ASP A 80 20.88 -1.39 2.29
CA ASP A 80 20.41 -1.24 3.68
C ASP A 80 19.00 -1.80 3.91
N TYR A 81 18.19 -1.91 2.86
CA TYR A 81 16.79 -2.31 2.95
C TYR A 81 16.48 -3.59 2.18
N VAL A 82 15.60 -4.41 2.73
CA VAL A 82 14.98 -5.55 2.04
C VAL A 82 13.51 -5.18 1.85
N GLN A 83 13.09 -5.01 0.59
CA GLN A 83 11.70 -4.66 0.25
C GLN A 83 11.22 -3.41 1.01
N GLY A 84 12.09 -2.39 1.14
CA GLY A 84 11.79 -1.16 1.86
C GLY A 84 11.93 -1.25 3.38
N ILE A 85 12.28 -2.41 3.96
CA ILE A 85 12.41 -2.60 5.41
C ILE A 85 13.88 -2.70 5.82
N SER A 86 14.28 -1.93 6.83
CA SER A 86 15.65 -1.84 7.34
C SER A 86 16.22 -3.21 7.73
N LYS A 87 17.36 -3.60 7.14
CA LYS A 87 18.06 -4.85 7.48
C LYS A 87 18.47 -4.86 8.95
N ALA A 88 18.91 -3.73 9.48
CA ALA A 88 19.30 -3.59 10.88
C ALA A 88 18.10 -3.82 11.81
N TRP A 89 16.93 -3.25 11.48
CA TRP A 89 15.71 -3.51 12.23
C TRP A 89 15.29 -4.98 12.16
N LEU A 90 15.24 -5.56 10.95
CA LEU A 90 14.93 -6.98 10.74
C LEU A 90 15.87 -7.91 11.51
N GLN A 91 17.16 -7.56 11.66
CA GLN A 91 18.10 -8.34 12.46
C GLN A 91 17.80 -8.26 13.96
N ARG A 92 17.48 -7.07 14.47
CA ARG A 92 17.13 -6.86 15.89
C ARG A 92 15.83 -7.57 16.29
N THR A 93 14.88 -7.70 15.36
CA THR A 93 13.54 -8.25 15.60
C THR A 93 13.41 -9.75 15.28
N ARG A 94 14.50 -10.48 15.03
CA ARG A 94 14.44 -11.93 14.72
C ARG A 94 13.96 -12.85 15.87
N GLY A 95 13.80 -12.34 17.10
CA GLY A 95 13.54 -13.17 18.30
C GLY A 95 12.46 -12.72 19.28
N SER A 96 11.75 -11.60 19.06
CA SER A 96 10.63 -11.13 19.92
C SER A 96 9.26 -11.35 19.23
N ASN A 97 8.15 -10.84 19.80
CA ASN A 97 6.76 -10.92 19.30
C ASN A 97 6.53 -10.19 17.93
N THR A 98 7.44 -10.36 16.99
CA THR A 98 7.72 -9.50 15.84
C THR A 98 6.92 -9.84 14.60
N SER A 99 6.07 -10.86 14.67
CA SER A 99 5.14 -11.16 13.58
C SER A 99 4.15 -10.01 13.34
N ALA A 100 3.63 -9.40 14.41
CA ALA A 100 2.68 -8.30 14.28
C ALA A 100 3.33 -7.03 13.71
N GLU A 101 4.48 -6.63 14.26
CA GLU A 101 5.24 -5.47 13.80
C GLU A 101 5.72 -5.65 12.35
N ARG A 102 6.20 -6.84 12.01
CA ARG A 102 6.60 -7.17 10.64
C ARG A 102 5.43 -7.12 9.67
N GLN A 103 4.26 -7.66 10.03
CA GLN A 103 3.07 -7.57 9.20
C GLN A 103 2.65 -6.11 8.98
N VAL A 104 2.73 -5.26 10.01
CA VAL A 104 2.45 -3.83 9.88
C VAL A 104 3.47 -3.16 8.95
N ALA A 105 4.76 -3.44 9.09
CA ALA A 105 5.80 -2.92 8.19
C ALA A 105 5.53 -3.33 6.75
N GLU A 106 5.26 -4.61 6.50
CA GLU A 106 4.96 -5.16 5.19
C GLU A 106 3.71 -4.49 4.57
N ARG A 107 2.64 -4.33 5.35
CA ARG A 107 1.43 -3.64 4.90
C ARG A 107 1.68 -2.17 4.61
N TYR A 108 2.43 -1.47 5.45
CA TYR A 108 2.77 -0.06 5.26
C TYR A 108 3.56 0.15 3.98
N ILE A 109 4.54 -0.71 3.69
CA ILE A 109 5.30 -0.64 2.44
C ILE A 109 4.37 -0.80 1.25
N LEU A 110 3.50 -1.82 1.24
CA LEU A 110 2.57 -2.02 0.12
C LEU A 110 1.59 -0.85 -0.03
N ALA A 111 1.10 -0.29 1.08
CA ALA A 111 0.22 0.88 1.07
C ALA A 111 0.93 2.18 0.63
N SER A 112 2.27 2.21 0.68
CA SER A 112 3.12 3.35 0.31
C SER A 112 3.74 3.22 -1.08
N VAL A 113 3.49 2.12 -1.79
CA VAL A 113 3.89 1.99 -3.19
C VAL A 113 3.16 3.05 -4.01
N VAL A 114 3.88 3.70 -4.94
CA VAL A 114 3.29 4.63 -5.90
C VAL A 114 2.17 3.91 -6.63
N ALA A 115 0.94 4.34 -6.34
CA ALA A 115 -0.30 3.81 -6.85
C ALA A 115 -0.49 4.14 -8.34
N ASN A 116 0.41 3.65 -9.20
CA ASN A 116 0.07 3.55 -10.63
C ASN A 116 -1.06 2.53 -10.89
N SER A 117 -1.69 2.02 -9.83
CA SER A 117 -2.67 0.96 -9.80
C SER A 117 -4.07 1.51 -10.05
N VAL A 118 -4.86 0.77 -10.85
CA VAL A 118 -6.30 0.92 -11.16
C VAL A 118 -6.69 1.69 -12.43
N SER A 119 -6.27 2.93 -12.65
CA SER A 119 -6.72 3.74 -13.81
C SER A 119 -5.61 4.43 -14.61
N GLY A 120 -4.36 4.31 -14.16
CA GLY A 120 -3.20 4.89 -14.80
C GLY A 120 -2.65 4.05 -15.96
N ARG A 121 -1.81 4.68 -16.78
CA ARG A 121 -1.01 3.97 -17.78
C ARG A 121 0.00 3.07 -17.06
N GLN A 122 0.21 1.86 -17.58
CA GLN A 122 1.25 0.96 -17.10
C GLN A 122 2.63 1.64 -17.23
N MET A 123 3.39 1.65 -16.14
CA MET A 123 4.73 2.23 -16.05
C MET A 123 5.70 1.22 -15.44
N ASN A 124 6.96 1.22 -15.87
CA ASN A 124 8.03 0.53 -15.15
C ASN A 124 8.56 1.40 -13.99
N HIS A 125 9.29 0.80 -13.04
CA HIS A 125 9.84 1.51 -11.88
C HIS A 125 10.70 2.75 -12.20
N LEU A 126 11.41 2.79 -13.34
CA LEU A 126 12.15 3.99 -13.76
C LEU A 126 11.22 5.10 -14.22
N GLU A 127 10.15 4.75 -14.95
CA GLU A 127 9.09 5.67 -15.33
C GLU A 127 8.35 6.22 -14.10
N MET A 128 8.07 5.36 -13.13
CA MET A 128 7.49 5.78 -11.85
C MET A 128 8.41 6.72 -11.09
N ALA A 129 9.69 6.36 -10.91
CA ALA A 129 10.67 7.20 -10.23
C ALA A 129 10.90 8.54 -10.93
N ALA A 130 10.87 8.58 -12.26
CA ALA A 130 10.99 9.82 -13.01
C ALA A 130 9.76 10.71 -12.82
N MET A 131 8.55 10.15 -12.93
CA MET A 131 7.29 10.87 -12.71
C MET A 131 7.21 11.40 -11.27
N ASP A 132 7.60 10.58 -10.31
CA ASP A 132 7.66 10.91 -8.88
C ASP A 132 8.63 12.08 -8.62
N ALA A 133 9.80 12.06 -9.28
CA ALA A 133 10.77 13.16 -9.28
C ALA A 133 10.37 14.39 -10.13
N GLY A 134 9.14 14.42 -10.69
CA GLY A 134 8.67 15.52 -11.54
C GLY A 134 9.36 15.64 -12.90
N ARG A 135 10.05 14.57 -13.35
CA ARG A 135 10.73 14.52 -14.65
C ARG A 135 9.80 13.91 -15.69
N GLN A 136 9.68 14.59 -16.83
CA GLN A 136 8.99 14.06 -18.00
C GLN A 136 9.96 13.12 -18.74
N MET A 137 9.62 11.83 -18.84
CA MET A 137 10.34 10.90 -19.70
C MET A 137 9.51 10.54 -20.94
N GLU A 138 10.20 10.45 -22.08
CA GLU A 138 9.70 9.76 -23.26
C GLU A 138 9.34 8.33 -22.87
N LEU A 139 8.04 8.02 -22.95
CA LEU A 139 7.51 6.75 -22.47
C LEU A 139 8.07 5.62 -23.33
N SER A 140 8.73 4.67 -22.67
CA SER A 140 9.30 3.52 -23.35
C SER A 140 8.21 2.57 -23.87
N LYS A 141 8.58 1.62 -24.74
CA LYS A 141 7.67 0.54 -25.16
C LYS A 141 7.10 -0.13 -23.90
N ARG A 142 5.78 -0.44 -23.92
CA ARG A 142 5.02 -1.01 -22.80
C ARG A 142 5.88 -1.96 -21.95
N SER A 143 5.96 -1.68 -20.65
CA SER A 143 6.68 -2.55 -19.72
C SER A 143 6.08 -3.96 -19.76
N LYS A 144 6.94 -4.98 -19.64
CA LYS A 144 6.49 -6.37 -19.57
C LYS A 144 6.33 -6.75 -18.10
N GLY A 145 5.09 -6.95 -17.67
CA GLY A 145 4.77 -7.43 -16.32
C GLY A 145 4.53 -6.35 -15.29
N LEU A 146 4.11 -6.80 -14.10
CA LEU A 146 3.80 -5.96 -12.96
C LEU A 146 5.07 -5.29 -12.44
N SER A 147 5.00 -3.99 -12.18
CA SER A 147 6.06 -3.24 -11.52
C SER A 147 5.42 -2.41 -10.42
N LEU A 148 5.96 -2.53 -9.21
CA LEU A 148 5.59 -1.75 -8.03
C LEU A 148 6.81 -0.94 -7.61
N TYR A 149 6.63 0.35 -7.30
CA TYR A 149 7.73 1.24 -6.92
C TYR A 149 7.41 1.91 -5.58
N LEU A 150 8.28 1.73 -4.60
CA LEU A 150 8.23 2.49 -3.36
C LEU A 150 8.88 3.85 -3.62
N SER A 151 8.09 4.91 -3.53
CA SER A 151 8.55 6.29 -3.74
C SER A 151 9.69 6.65 -2.79
N GLU A 152 10.70 7.33 -3.34
CA GLU A 152 11.73 8.03 -2.57
C GLU A 152 11.45 9.53 -2.48
N TYR A 153 10.56 10.06 -3.32
CA TYR A 153 10.32 11.48 -3.49
C TYR A 153 8.83 11.74 -3.58
N VAL A 154 8.18 12.13 -2.48
CA VAL A 154 6.84 12.72 -2.63
C VAL A 154 7.00 14.09 -3.27
N ASN A 155 6.52 14.19 -4.51
CA ASN A 155 6.60 15.38 -5.33
C ASN A 155 6.01 16.60 -4.58
N ALA A 156 6.87 17.59 -4.32
CA ALA A 156 6.54 18.89 -3.71
C ALA A 156 5.48 19.70 -4.51
N ALA A 157 5.06 19.21 -5.68
CA ALA A 157 3.99 19.78 -6.47
C ALA A 157 2.59 19.62 -5.83
N CYS A 158 2.38 18.66 -4.92
CA CYS A 158 1.06 18.47 -4.28
C CYS A 158 0.95 18.96 -2.83
N LEU A 159 2.02 19.03 -2.04
CA LEU A 159 1.98 19.58 -0.68
C LEU A 159 3.33 20.21 -0.31
N SER A 160 3.34 21.54 -0.17
CA SER A 160 4.40 22.42 0.37
C SER A 160 5.75 22.48 -0.40
N LYS A 161 6.14 23.72 -0.73
CA LYS A 161 7.40 24.10 -1.41
C LYS A 161 8.62 24.03 -0.47
N THR A 162 8.74 23.02 0.38
CA THR A 162 9.90 22.87 1.27
C THR A 162 10.81 21.74 0.79
N PRO A 163 12.13 21.97 0.63
CA PRO A 163 13.10 20.96 0.22
C PRO A 163 13.17 19.72 1.14
N ASP A 164 12.71 19.85 2.39
CA ASP A 164 12.76 18.79 3.41
C ASP A 164 11.59 17.77 3.33
N SER A 165 10.71 17.90 2.33
CA SER A 165 9.50 17.07 2.20
C SER A 165 9.68 15.75 1.44
N ALA A 166 10.92 15.31 1.20
CA ALA A 166 11.19 13.98 0.65
C ALA A 166 10.68 12.91 1.63
N ARG A 167 9.49 12.37 1.37
CA ARG A 167 8.93 11.28 2.17
C ARG A 167 9.61 9.98 1.74
N HIS A 168 10.64 9.58 2.48
CA HIS A 168 11.17 8.24 2.38
C HIS A 168 10.25 7.28 3.14
N HIS A 169 9.68 6.32 2.41
CA HIS A 169 8.79 5.29 2.95
C HIS A 169 9.53 4.04 3.43
N HIS A 170 10.87 4.09 3.49
CA HIS A 170 11.67 3.02 4.05
C HIS A 170 11.44 2.89 5.55
N VAL A 171 11.07 1.69 6.00
CA VAL A 171 10.75 1.41 7.40
C VAL A 171 12.02 1.16 8.20
N GLU A 172 12.23 1.97 9.23
CA GLU A 172 13.29 1.81 10.24
C GLU A 172 12.81 1.11 11.50
N GLY A 173 11.50 1.16 11.77
CA GLY A 173 10.91 0.49 12.90
C GLY A 173 9.38 0.56 12.89
N VAL A 174 8.78 -0.34 13.64
CA VAL A 174 7.34 -0.34 13.92
C VAL A 174 7.16 -0.42 15.41
N TYR A 175 6.21 0.36 15.93
CA TYR A 175 5.87 0.38 17.34
C TYR A 175 4.36 0.17 17.53
N ILE A 176 4.00 -0.73 18.45
CA ILE A 176 2.61 -1.06 18.78
C ILE A 176 2.45 -0.95 20.29
N PRO A 177 2.43 0.27 20.85
CA PRO A 177 2.27 0.46 22.27
C PRO A 177 0.87 0.02 22.73
N THR A 178 0.80 -0.55 23.93
CA THR A 178 -0.46 -0.99 24.55
C THR A 178 -1.43 0.16 24.85
N THR A 179 -0.95 1.40 24.84
CA THR A 179 -1.75 2.61 25.02
C THR A 179 -2.48 3.05 23.75
N PHE A 180 -2.06 2.57 22.58
CA PHE A 180 -2.76 2.87 21.33
C PHE A 180 -4.06 2.10 21.22
N HIS A 181 -5.00 2.67 20.47
CA HIS A 181 -6.18 1.95 20.01
C HIS A 181 -5.71 0.65 19.28
N PRO A 182 -6.35 -0.51 19.50
CA PRO A 182 -5.89 -1.79 18.97
C PRO A 182 -5.72 -1.86 17.44
N SER A 183 -6.36 -0.97 16.68
CA SER A 183 -6.21 -0.88 15.22
C SER A 183 -5.06 0.02 14.76
N ILE A 184 -4.37 0.71 15.66
CA ILE A 184 -3.33 1.69 15.34
C ILE A 184 -1.94 1.13 15.69
N ALA A 185 -0.98 1.40 14.81
CA ALA A 185 0.44 1.27 15.08
C ALA A 185 1.15 2.55 14.62
N SER A 186 2.39 2.73 15.03
CA SER A 186 3.27 3.71 14.42
C SER A 186 4.40 3.06 13.65
N VAL A 187 4.78 3.71 12.55
CA VAL A 187 5.86 3.29 11.66
C VAL A 187 6.87 4.42 11.61
N GLN A 188 8.07 4.14 12.10
CA GLN A 188 9.22 5.01 11.95
C GLN A 188 9.82 4.80 10.56
N THR A 189 9.91 5.86 9.77
CA THR A 189 10.73 5.89 8.56
C THR A 189 12.01 6.69 8.80
N THR A 190 12.86 6.81 7.78
CA THR A 190 14.13 7.54 7.85
C THR A 190 13.97 8.99 8.33
N HIS A 191 12.82 9.63 8.08
CA HIS A 191 12.61 11.06 8.40
C HIS A 191 11.38 11.36 9.25
N ARG A 192 10.42 10.45 9.35
CA ARG A 192 9.14 10.75 9.99
C ARG A 192 8.51 9.50 10.61
N GLU A 193 7.78 9.71 11.69
CA GLU A 193 6.87 8.70 12.22
C GLU A 193 5.45 8.89 11.66
N TYR A 194 4.83 7.78 11.24
CA TYR A 194 3.48 7.75 10.71
C TYR A 194 2.57 6.93 11.61
N TYR A 195 1.37 7.44 11.88
CA TYR A 195 0.29 6.62 12.43
C TYR A 195 -0.36 5.84 11.30
N VAL A 196 -0.51 4.52 11.48
CA VAL A 196 -1.04 3.62 10.45
C VAL A 196 -2.09 2.68 11.01
N LEU A 197 -3.00 2.24 10.16
CA LEU A 197 -3.88 1.11 10.47
C LEU A 197 -3.09 -0.19 10.46
N ARG A 198 -3.16 -0.97 11.54
CA ARG A 198 -2.43 -2.24 11.67
C ARG A 198 -2.81 -3.26 10.62
N GLU A 199 -4.07 -3.27 10.23
CA GLU A 199 -4.64 -4.28 9.33
C GLU A 199 -4.34 -4.01 7.85
N THR A 200 -4.14 -2.75 7.47
CA THR A 200 -3.99 -2.35 6.06
C THR A 200 -2.68 -1.62 5.77
N GLY A 201 -1.97 -1.13 6.79
CA GLY A 201 -0.78 -0.29 6.64
C GLY A 201 -1.08 1.13 6.16
N GLN A 202 -2.36 1.48 6.00
CA GLN A 202 -2.77 2.81 5.52
C GLN A 202 -2.37 3.89 6.52
N GLN A 203 -1.72 4.94 6.02
CA GLN A 203 -1.41 6.14 6.81
C GLN A 203 -2.71 6.87 7.20
N ILE A 204 -2.84 7.15 8.49
CA ILE A 204 -3.97 7.88 9.08
C ILE A 204 -3.53 9.14 9.82
N GLY A 205 -2.22 9.38 9.92
CA GLY A 205 -1.66 10.50 10.64
C GLY A 205 -0.15 10.58 10.49
N THR A 206 0.45 11.57 11.14
CA THR A 206 1.90 11.81 11.24
C THR A 206 2.27 12.21 12.65
N GLU A 207 3.55 12.15 13.01
CA GLU A 207 4.06 12.67 14.29
C GLU A 207 3.65 14.13 14.53
N GLU A 208 3.69 14.96 13.48
CA GLU A 208 3.46 16.40 13.60
C GLU A 208 1.97 16.77 13.73
N GLU A 209 1.10 16.02 13.06
CA GLU A 209 -0.34 16.31 12.99
C GLU A 209 -1.19 15.38 13.86
N GLY A 210 -0.59 14.31 14.40
CA GLY A 210 -1.31 13.22 15.05
C GLY A 210 -2.17 12.41 14.07
N VAL A 211 -3.06 11.58 14.63
CA VAL A 211 -4.12 10.89 13.88
C VAL A 211 -5.12 11.92 13.36
N SER A 212 -5.50 11.85 12.07
CA SER A 212 -6.43 12.82 11.48
C SER A 212 -7.82 12.78 12.13
N GLU A 213 -8.54 13.89 12.11
CA GLU A 213 -9.84 14.03 12.76
C GLU A 213 -10.86 12.98 12.30
N THR A 214 -10.88 12.67 11.01
CA THR A 214 -11.75 11.63 10.43
C THR A 214 -11.47 10.26 11.05
N TRP A 215 -10.19 9.89 11.18
CA TRP A 215 -9.81 8.61 11.78
C TRP A 215 -9.99 8.60 13.30
N GLN A 216 -9.80 9.74 13.97
CA GLN A 216 -10.14 9.89 15.39
C GLN A 216 -11.63 9.62 15.65
N GLU A 217 -12.51 10.10 14.77
CA GLU A 217 -13.95 9.89 14.88
C GLU A 217 -14.35 8.44 14.60
N ILE A 218 -13.76 7.82 13.58
CA ILE A 218 -14.02 6.42 13.19
C ILE A 218 -13.53 5.45 14.27
N LEU A 219 -12.30 5.63 14.74
CA LEU A 219 -11.64 4.73 15.69
C LEU A 219 -11.92 5.09 17.16
N LYS A 220 -12.65 6.19 17.41
CA LYS A 220 -12.91 6.72 18.76
C LYS A 220 -11.62 6.90 19.57
N CYS A 221 -10.59 7.45 18.92
CA CYS A 221 -9.29 7.76 19.53
C CYS A 221 -9.00 9.27 19.49
N ASN A 222 -7.96 9.71 20.19
CA ASN A 222 -7.47 11.08 20.16
C ASN A 222 -6.31 11.24 19.15
N ALA A 223 -5.77 12.46 19.04
CA ALA A 223 -4.67 12.78 18.13
C ALA A 223 -3.41 11.92 18.38
N ASN A 224 -3.21 11.43 19.60
CA ASN A 224 -2.07 10.56 19.96
C ASN A 224 -2.34 9.08 19.65
N GLY A 225 -3.49 8.75 19.06
CA GLY A 225 -3.91 7.38 18.75
C GLY A 225 -4.38 6.57 19.96
N THR A 226 -4.55 7.20 21.14
CA THR A 226 -5.05 6.49 22.34
C THR A 226 -6.59 6.51 22.37
N VAL A 227 -7.20 5.48 22.95
CA VAL A 227 -8.67 5.40 23.08
C VAL A 227 -9.18 6.60 23.87
N LYS A 228 -10.26 7.24 23.40
CA LYS A 228 -10.99 8.24 24.18
C LYS A 228 -11.80 7.51 25.24
N HIS A 229 -11.43 7.66 26.51
CA HIS A 229 -12.33 7.32 27.60
C HIS A 229 -13.37 8.44 27.69
N GLU A 230 -14.61 8.14 27.31
CA GLU A 230 -15.77 8.99 27.56
C GLU A 230 -16.10 9.04 29.06
#